data_AF-A0A356BZ35-F1
#
_entry.id   AF-A0A356BZ35-F1
#
_cell.length_a   1.000
_cell.length_b   1.000
_cell.length_c   1.000
_cell.angle_alpha   90.00
_cell.angle_beta   90.00
_cell.angle_gamma   90.00
#
_symmetry.space_group_name_H-M   'P 1'
#
loop_
_entity.id
_entity.type
_entity.pdbx_description
1 polymer ?
#
loop_
_entity_poly.entity_id
_entity_poly.type
_entity_poly.pdbx_seq_one_letter_code
_entity_poly.pdbx_strand_id
1 'polypeptide(L)' 'DINPHLLNFYEWLQRGLVISMDMVNDRDFYYRSRTQFNKLIKTQGAKSQAGAELFYYLNRTGYNGLCRFNRKGEFNVP' A
#
# COMPACT_ATOMS: atom_id res chain seq x y z
N ASP A 1 -3.57 12.49 10.56
CA ASP A 1 -2.36 11.64 10.48
C ASP A 1 -1.34 12.32 9.57
N ILE A 2 -0.04 12.08 9.75
CA ILE A 2 1.03 12.63 8.89
C ILE A 2 1.32 11.74 7.68
N ASN A 3 0.94 10.46 7.72
CA ASN A 3 1.13 9.52 6.63
C ASN A 3 0.02 9.68 5.58
N PRO A 4 0.34 10.20 4.38
CA PRO A 4 -0.67 10.45 3.36
C PRO A 4 -1.26 9.16 2.78
N HIS A 5 -0.53 8.03 2.84
CA HIS A 5 -1.04 6.73 2.39
C HIS A 5 -2.11 6.17 3.33
N LEU A 6 -1.98 6.45 4.64
CA LEU A 6 -3.00 6.08 5.62
C LEU A 6 -4.27 6.91 5.40
N LEU A 7 -4.13 8.23 5.18
CA LEU A 7 -5.26 9.10 4.87
C LEU A 7 -6.00 8.63 3.60
N ASN A 8 -5.26 8.35 2.53
CA ASN A 8 -5.81 7.79 1.30
C ASN A 8 -6.59 6.49 1.53
N PHE A 9 -6.02 5.58 2.33
CA PHE A 9 -6.70 4.34 2.67
C PHE A 9 -8.04 4.60 3.38
N TYR A 10 -8.07 5.49 4.37
CA TYR A 10 -9.32 5.84 5.07
C TYR A 10 -10.33 6.56 4.15
N GLU A 11 -9.88 7.46 3.28
CA GLU A 11 -10.76 8.15 2.33
C GLU A 11 -11.47 7.15 1.40
N TRP A 12 -10.75 6.15 0.89
CA TRP A 12 -11.33 5.09 0.07
C TRP A 12 -12.20 4.13 0.88
N LEU A 13 -11.78 3.79 2.10
CA LEU A 13 -12.57 2.93 3.00
C LEU A 13 -13.94 3.55 3.29
N GLN A 14 -14.00 4.85 3.57
CA GLN A 14 -15.25 5.59 3.79
C GLN A 14 -16.16 5.61 2.55
N ARG A 15 -15.59 5.47 1.35
CA ARG A 15 -16.33 5.38 0.08
C ARG A 15 -16.80 3.96 -0.26
N GLY A 16 -16.53 2.98 0.61
CA GLY A 16 -16.86 1.58 0.39
C GLY A 16 -15.82 0.83 -0.43
N LEU A 17 -14.53 1.08 -0.18
CA LEU A 17 -13.43 0.35 -0.83
C LEU A 17 -13.67 -1.17 -0.76
N VAL A 18 -13.71 -1.79 -1.94
CA VAL A 18 -13.68 -3.24 -2.10
C VAL A 18 -12.28 -3.61 -2.56
N ILE A 19 -11.62 -4.50 -1.81
CA ILE A 19 -10.30 -5.01 -2.21
C ILE A 19 -10.52 -6.01 -3.33
N SER A 20 -10.07 -5.65 -4.54
CA SER A 20 -10.25 -6.46 -5.74
C SER A 20 -9.10 -7.43 -6.00
N MET A 21 -7.96 -7.20 -5.36
CA MET A 21 -6.75 -8.00 -5.51
C MET A 21 -6.76 -9.26 -4.64
N ASP A 22 -6.07 -10.30 -5.12
CA ASP A 22 -5.89 -11.53 -4.35
C ASP A 22 -5.05 -11.28 -3.09
N MET A 23 -5.57 -11.68 -1.93
CA MET A 23 -4.90 -11.53 -0.64
C MET A 23 -3.96 -12.72 -0.35
N VAL A 24 -3.18 -13.14 -1.35
CA VAL A 24 -2.27 -14.27 -1.22
C VAL A 24 -1.03 -13.88 -0.42
N ASN A 25 -0.67 -14.69 0.57
CA ASN A 25 0.58 -14.56 1.29
C ASN A 25 1.71 -15.30 0.55
N ASP A 26 2.07 -14.77 -0.61
CA ASP A 26 3.15 -15.28 -1.46
C ASP A 26 4.28 -14.23 -1.57
N ARG A 27 5.53 -14.68 -1.51
CA ARG A 27 6.71 -13.80 -1.51
C ARG A 27 6.84 -13.02 -2.80
N ASP A 28 6.67 -13.68 -3.94
CA ASP A 28 6.85 -13.04 -5.25
C ASP A 28 5.72 -12.05 -5.52
N PHE A 29 4.49 -12.44 -5.18
CA PHE A 29 3.34 -11.54 -5.23
C PHE A 29 3.53 -10.32 -4.32
N TYR A 30 4.04 -10.51 -3.10
CA TYR A 30 4.34 -9.40 -2.20
C TYR A 30 5.34 -8.40 -2.77
N TYR A 31 6.48 -8.86 -3.30
CA TYR A 31 7.48 -7.96 -3.86
C TYR A 31 7.04 -7.28 -5.16
N ARG A 32 6.19 -7.93 -5.97
CA ARG A 32 5.54 -7.29 -7.13
C ARG A 32 4.58 -6.19 -6.68
N SER A 33 3.70 -6.49 -5.72
CA SER A 33 2.77 -5.53 -5.10
C SER A 33 3.50 -4.33 -4.49
N ARG A 34 4.62 -4.57 -3.80
CA ARG A 34 5.47 -3.50 -3.24
C ARG A 34 6.07 -2.61 -4.32
N THR A 35 6.58 -3.22 -5.40
CA THR A 35 7.11 -2.49 -6.56
C THR A 35 6.04 -1.62 -7.21
N GLN A 36 4.84 -2.18 -7.41
CA GLN A 36 3.70 -1.45 -7.97
C GLN A 36 3.26 -0.30 -7.06
N PHE A 37 3.20 -0.53 -5.75
CA PHE A 37 2.87 0.52 -4.78
C PHE A 37 3.87 1.67 -4.88
N ASN A 38 5.18 1.39 -4.83
CA ASN A 38 6.22 2.42 -4.97
C ASN A 38 6.18 3.15 -6.32
N LYS A 39 5.77 2.47 -7.40
CA LYS A 39 5.54 3.12 -8.70
C LYS A 39 4.37 4.11 -8.61
N LEU A 40 3.25 3.71 -7.99
CA LEU A 40 2.08 4.59 -7.80
C LEU A 40 2.42 5.82 -6.95
N ILE A 41 3.19 5.64 -5.87
CA ILE A 41 3.68 6.78 -5.05
C ILE A 41 4.39 7.80 -5.93
N LYS A 42 5.26 7.35 -6.84
CA LYS A 42 6.02 8.24 -7.74
C LYS A 42 5.16 8.90 -8.81
N THR A 43 4.20 8.16 -9.39
CA THR A 43 3.45 8.64 -10.56
C THR A 43 2.18 9.40 -10.21
N GLN A 44 1.49 9.00 -9.12
CA GLN A 44 0.16 9.49 -8.74
C GLN A 44 0.13 10.02 -7.29
N GLY A 45 1.25 9.94 -6.57
CA GLY A 45 1.29 10.28 -5.15
C GLY A 45 0.46 9.31 -4.30
N ALA A 46 -0.04 9.82 -3.18
CA ALA A 46 -0.85 9.06 -2.23
C ALA A 46 -2.36 9.27 -2.46
N LYS A 47 -2.84 9.30 -3.71
CA LYS A 47 -4.27 9.59 -4.00
C LYS A 47 -4.82 8.68 -5.09
N SER A 48 -4.91 7.38 -4.80
CA SER A 48 -5.49 6.41 -5.72
C SER A 48 -6.10 5.21 -4.99
N GLN A 49 -7.16 4.66 -5.58
CA GLN A 49 -7.81 3.44 -5.07
C GLN A 49 -6.83 2.27 -5.07
N ALA A 50 -6.13 2.06 -6.17
CA ALA A 50 -5.08 1.02 -6.27
C ALA A 50 -3.99 1.20 -5.21
N GLY A 51 -3.62 2.45 -4.87
CA GLY A 51 -2.72 2.74 -3.78
C GLY A 51 -3.28 2.35 -2.42
N ALA A 52 -4.58 2.55 -2.17
CA ALA A 52 -5.25 2.13 -0.94
C ALA A 52 -5.32 0.61 -0.81
N GLU A 53 -5.66 -0.10 -1.90
CA GLU A 53 -5.69 -1.57 -1.93
C GLU A 53 -4.31 -2.17 -1.64
N LEU A 54 -3.28 -1.69 -2.35
CA LEU A 54 -1.91 -2.15 -2.15
C LEU A 54 -1.38 -1.80 -0.76
N PHE A 55 -1.71 -0.62 -0.23
CA PHE A 55 -1.33 -0.24 1.13
C PHE A 55 -1.92 -1.22 2.15
N TYR A 56 -3.20 -1.57 2.02
CA TYR A 56 -3.84 -2.53 2.91
C TYR A 56 -3.21 -3.92 2.80
N TYR A 57 -3.04 -4.43 1.57
CA TYR A 57 -2.40 -5.72 1.30
C TYR A 57 -1.00 -5.79 1.93
N LEU A 58 -0.14 -4.80 1.67
CA LEU A 58 1.24 -4.77 2.18
C LEU A 58 1.30 -4.68 3.72
N ASN A 59 0.41 -3.92 4.35
CA ASN A 59 0.32 -3.91 5.82
C ASN A 59 -0.20 -5.23 6.38
N ARG A 60 -1.06 -5.96 5.65
CA ARG A 60 -1.63 -7.22 6.12
C ARG A 60 -0.68 -8.41 6.01
N THR A 61 0.16 -8.42 4.98
CA THR A 61 1.07 -9.55 4.68
C THR A 61 2.54 -9.25 4.97
N GLY A 62 2.90 -7.98 5.17
CA GLY A 62 4.27 -7.56 5.48
C GLY A 62 4.67 -7.85 6.93
N TYR A 63 5.98 -7.82 7.19
CA TYR A 63 6.53 -8.12 8.51
C TYR A 63 5.90 -7.29 9.65
N ASN A 64 5.26 -7.98 10.60
CA ASN A 64 4.62 -7.42 11.79
C ASN A 64 3.62 -6.27 11.53
N GLY A 65 3.07 -6.17 10.32
CA GLY A 65 2.21 -5.05 9.93
C GLY A 65 2.87 -3.68 10.07
N LEU A 66 4.20 -3.63 9.98
CA LEU A 66 4.95 -2.39 10.06
C LEU A 66 4.63 -1.51 8.83
N CYS A 67 4.50 -0.21 9.07
CA CYS A 67 4.39 0.78 8.00
C CYS A 67 5.68 1.62 7.97
N ARG A 68 6.58 1.35 7.01
CA ARG A 68 7.89 2.01 6.92
C ARG A 68 8.22 2.46 5.51
N PHE A 69 8.66 3.71 5.41
CA PHE A 69 9.14 4.34 4.17
C PHE A 69 10.60 4.76 4.33
N ASN A 70 11.36 4.71 3.23
CA ASN A 70 12.73 5.21 3.19
C ASN A 70 12.76 6.74 2.98
N ARG A 71 13.96 7.35 2.99
CA ARG A 71 14.13 8.79 2.74
C ARG A 71 13.68 9.26 1.35
N LYS A 72 13.47 8.34 0.40
CA LYS A 72 12.92 8.62 -0.93
C LYS A 72 11.39 8.51 -0.97
N GLY A 73 10.74 8.25 0.16
CA GLY A 73 9.28 8.06 0.26
C GLY A 73 8.80 6.69 -0.23
N GLU A 74 9.68 5.71 -0.40
CA GLU A 74 9.30 4.37 -0.89
C GLU A 74 9.10 3.40 0.27
N PHE A 75 8.04 2.59 0.19
CA PHE A 75 7.75 1.53 1.14
C PHE A 75 8.82 0.43 1.06
N ASN A 76 9.38 0.06 2.21
CA ASN A 76 10.56 -0.83 2.29
C ASN A 76 10.46 -1.91 3.39
N VAL A 77 9.25 -2.33 3.74
CA VAL A 77 9.04 -3.44 4.69
C VAL A 77 9.27 -4.76 3.95
N PRO A 78 9.96 -5.74 4.59
CA PRO A 78 10.17 -7.05 4.01
C PRO A 78 8.90 -7.91 4.01
#